data_AF-A0A2G6GFR9-F1
#
_entry.id   AF-A0A2G6GFR9-F1
#
_cell.length_a   1.000
_cell.length_b   1.000
_cell.length_c   1.000
_cell.angle_alpha   90.00
_cell.angle_beta   90.00
_cell.angle_gamma   90.00
#
_symmetry.space_group_name_H-M   'P 1'
#
loop_
_entity.id
_entity.type
_entity.pdbx_description
1 polymer ?
#
loop_
_entity_poly.entity_id
_entity_poly.type
_entity_poly.pdbx_seq_one_letter_code
_entity_poly.pdbx_strand_id
1 'polypeptide(L)'
;MDESSTKPQRLTKRKRAALMTLPFILMLLVLALLNMWARSVVETMPPPTPNAQDEAVTERVAAATPPPTVKSVTPETQATATEAALPTRAITPTHTPTATPISLPTLPPTATITLLGPPDQSRLMADDSITIYWTWPLPLAADQFFGIYQQEEDSEFRIGRLEQANFGTGYRWQTDAQHLTTGHGEVRYLIKLETNRGDSPLITSEPRTLFILAAHE
;
A
#
# COMPACT_ATOMS: atom_id res chain seq x y z
N MET A 1 26.57 62.37 -41.26
CA MET A 1 25.34 61.59 -40.99
C MET A 1 25.46 60.33 -41.82
N ASP A 2 26.05 59.29 -41.23
CA ASP A 2 26.29 58.00 -41.88
C ASP A 2 25.39 56.96 -41.21
N GLU A 3 24.34 56.54 -41.92
CA GLU A 3 23.48 55.43 -41.55
C GLU A 3 24.20 54.11 -41.84
N SER A 4 24.73 53.49 -40.79
CA SER A 4 25.20 52.11 -40.85
C SER A 4 24.00 51.15 -40.89
N SER A 5 23.68 50.68 -42.09
CA SER A 5 22.64 49.68 -42.36
C SER A 5 23.15 48.27 -42.06
N THR A 6 22.71 47.68 -40.94
CA THR A 6 23.07 46.31 -40.55
C THR A 6 22.07 45.31 -41.16
N LYS A 7 22.52 44.56 -42.17
CA LYS A 7 21.73 43.53 -42.85
C LYS A 7 21.53 42.29 -41.95
N PRO A 8 20.30 41.79 -41.73
CA PRO A 8 20.08 40.61 -40.89
C PRO A 8 20.55 39.32 -41.60
N GLN A 9 21.43 38.60 -40.90
CA GLN A 9 22.04 37.35 -41.34
C GLN A 9 20.99 36.23 -41.36
N ARG A 10 20.58 35.78 -42.55
CA ARG A 10 19.63 34.67 -42.73
C ARG A 10 20.28 33.34 -42.30
N LEU A 11 19.94 32.88 -41.09
CA LEU A 11 20.32 31.56 -40.61
C LEU A 11 19.60 30.48 -41.43
N THR A 12 20.35 29.72 -42.23
CA THR A 12 19.85 28.68 -43.13
C THR A 12 19.16 27.54 -42.37
N LYS A 13 17.94 27.18 -42.80
CA LYS A 13 17.01 26.18 -42.25
C LYS A 13 17.62 24.85 -41.76
N ARG A 14 18.76 24.42 -42.31
CA ARG A 14 19.44 23.16 -41.93
C ARG A 14 19.97 23.12 -40.50
N LYS A 15 20.28 24.27 -39.88
CA LYS A 15 20.79 24.30 -38.48
C LYS A 15 19.70 24.19 -37.41
N ARG A 16 18.42 24.35 -37.76
CA ARG A 16 17.31 24.25 -36.79
C ARG A 16 16.90 22.81 -36.46
N ALA A 17 17.14 21.86 -37.38
CA ALA A 17 16.84 20.46 -37.13
C ALA A 17 17.82 19.80 -36.14
N ALA A 18 19.10 20.20 -36.17
CA ALA A 18 20.12 19.63 -35.29
C ALA A 18 20.02 20.08 -33.82
N LEU A 19 19.41 21.24 -33.55
CA LEU A 19 19.27 21.76 -32.18
C LEU A 19 18.09 21.13 -31.43
N MET A 20 17.12 20.53 -32.13
CA MET A 20 15.91 19.98 -31.51
C MET A 20 16.03 18.52 -31.10
N THR A 21 17.01 17.77 -31.65
CA THR A 21 17.22 16.35 -31.34
C THR A 21 18.13 16.11 -30.13
N LEU A 22 18.93 17.10 -29.74
CA LEU A 22 19.88 17.00 -28.62
C LEU A 22 19.23 16.67 -27.26
N PRO A 23 18.14 17.33 -26.82
CA PRO A 23 17.55 17.02 -25.51
C PRO A 23 16.97 15.60 -25.45
N PHE A 24 16.46 15.09 -26.58
CA PHE A 24 15.89 13.74 -26.65
C PHE A 24 16.96 12.66 -26.52
N ILE A 25 18.11 12.86 -27.15
CA ILE A 25 19.26 11.94 -27.01
C ILE A 25 19.79 11.97 -25.58
N LEU A 26 19.87 13.15 -24.94
CA LEU A 26 20.33 13.28 -23.56
C LEU A 26 19.38 12.55 -22.59
N MET A 27 18.07 12.70 -22.78
CA MET A 27 17.05 12.02 -21.96
C MET A 27 17.17 10.49 -22.08
N LEU A 28 17.33 9.96 -23.30
CA LEU A 28 17.49 8.52 -23.51
C LEU A 28 18.77 7.98 -22.85
N LEU A 29 19.85 8.75 -22.87
CA LEU A 29 21.12 8.35 -22.27
C LEU A 29 21.04 8.34 -20.73
N VAL A 30 20.38 9.32 -20.12
CA VAL A 30 20.09 9.33 -18.67
C VAL A 30 19.23 8.13 -18.28
N LEU A 31 18.19 7.82 -19.05
CA LEU A 31 17.32 6.67 -18.76
C LEU A 31 18.06 5.33 -18.87
N ALA A 32 18.98 5.20 -19.83
CA ALA A 32 19.84 4.02 -19.96
C ALA A 32 20.81 3.88 -18.77
N LEU A 33 21.40 4.97 -18.30
CA LEU A 33 22.28 4.98 -17.12
C LEU A 33 21.54 4.61 -15.84
N LEU A 34 20.32 5.13 -15.62
CA LEU A 34 19.49 4.76 -14.47
C LEU A 34 19.13 3.26 -14.50
N ASN A 35 18.75 2.73 -15.66
CA ASN A 35 18.45 1.30 -15.81
C ASN A 35 19.68 0.41 -15.58
N MET A 36 20.87 0.86 -16.00
CA MET A 36 22.11 0.12 -15.78
C MET A 36 22.52 0.12 -14.30
N TRP A 37 22.32 1.24 -13.61
CA TRP A 37 22.58 1.34 -12.17
C TRP A 37 21.62 0.45 -11.37
N ALA A 38 20.32 0.45 -11.70
CA ALA A 38 19.33 -0.37 -11.02
C ALA A 38 19.61 -1.88 -11.13
N ARG A 39 20.17 -2.36 -12.25
CA ARG A 39 20.56 -3.76 -12.41
C ARG A 39 21.78 -4.17 -11.56
N SER A 40 22.71 -3.24 -11.33
CA SER A 40 23.96 -3.55 -10.60
C SER A 40 23.74 -3.82 -9.11
N VAL A 41 22.61 -3.40 -8.54
CA VAL A 41 22.31 -3.55 -7.11
C VAL A 41 21.74 -4.94 -6.76
N VAL A 42 21.27 -5.71 -7.75
CA VAL A 42 20.60 -6.99 -7.51
C VAL A 42 21.58 -8.17 -7.34
N GLU A 43 22.84 -8.04 -7.76
CA GLU A 43 23.76 -9.17 -7.90
C GLU A 43 24.74 -9.40 -6.73
N THR A 44 24.67 -8.61 -5.64
CA THR A 44 25.62 -8.75 -4.51
C THR A 44 25.02 -9.32 -3.22
N MET A 45 23.81 -9.90 -3.25
CA MET A 45 23.28 -10.56 -2.06
C MET A 45 23.89 -11.97 -1.92
N PRO A 46 24.63 -12.26 -0.84
CA PRO A 46 25.09 -13.62 -0.57
C PRO A 46 23.87 -14.53 -0.34
N PRO A 47 23.93 -15.80 -0.79
CA PRO A 47 22.85 -16.76 -0.55
C PRO A 47 22.64 -16.93 0.97
N PRO A 48 21.39 -17.04 1.44
CA PRO A 48 21.12 -17.33 2.85
C PRO A 48 21.72 -18.69 3.20
N THR A 49 22.63 -18.71 4.16
CA THR A 49 23.18 -19.93 4.75
C THR A 49 22.04 -20.75 5.36
N PRO A 50 21.84 -22.03 4.97
CA PRO A 50 20.87 -22.88 5.61
C PRO A 50 21.33 -23.18 7.04
N ASN A 51 20.63 -22.66 8.05
CA ASN A 51 20.83 -23.08 9.44
C ASN A 51 20.36 -24.52 9.60
N ALA A 52 21.32 -25.41 9.83
CA ALA A 52 21.09 -26.77 10.27
C ALA A 52 21.05 -26.80 11.81
N GLN A 53 19.86 -26.94 12.38
CA GLN A 53 19.47 -27.29 13.77
C GLN A 53 17.99 -26.88 13.88
N ASP A 54 16.97 -27.73 14.06
CA ASP A 54 16.87 -28.95 14.86
C ASP A 54 16.08 -30.05 14.15
N GLU A 55 16.66 -31.25 14.16
CA GLU A 55 15.93 -32.51 14.08
C GLU A 55 15.42 -32.92 15.48
N ALA A 56 14.38 -33.74 15.48
CA ALA A 56 13.89 -34.61 16.55
C ALA A 56 12.74 -34.08 17.44
N VAL A 57 11.50 -34.15 16.92
CA VAL A 57 10.40 -34.76 17.67
C VAL A 57 9.61 -35.68 16.74
N THR A 58 9.87 -36.98 16.84
CA THR A 58 9.00 -38.05 16.34
C THR A 58 8.18 -38.55 17.52
N GLU A 59 6.87 -38.34 17.53
CA GLU A 59 5.96 -39.30 18.16
C GLU A 59 4.59 -39.33 17.48
N ARG A 60 4.18 -40.56 17.14
CA ARG A 60 2.97 -40.95 16.42
C ARG A 60 1.76 -40.92 17.35
N VAL A 61 0.59 -40.49 16.85
CA VAL A 61 -0.69 -41.18 17.12
C VAL A 61 -1.56 -41.17 15.87
N ALA A 62 -2.08 -42.36 15.56
CA ALA A 62 -2.90 -42.72 14.42
C ALA A 62 -4.37 -42.26 14.56
N ALA A 63 -5.07 -42.13 13.44
CA ALA A 63 -6.27 -42.90 13.08
C ALA A 63 -7.20 -42.12 12.14
N ALA A 64 -7.55 -42.79 11.05
CA ALA A 64 -8.41 -42.33 9.98
C ALA A 64 -9.88 -42.20 10.38
N THR A 65 -10.60 -41.23 9.81
CA THR A 65 -12.04 -41.33 9.58
C THR A 65 -12.37 -40.70 8.21
N PRO A 66 -13.06 -41.42 7.30
CA PRO A 66 -13.35 -40.95 5.94
C PRO A 66 -14.53 -39.95 5.87
N PRO A 67 -14.66 -39.19 4.76
CA PRO A 67 -15.70 -38.17 4.56
C PRO A 67 -17.09 -38.77 4.25
N PRO A 68 -18.20 -38.09 4.59
CA PRO A 68 -19.53 -38.59 4.30
C PRO A 68 -19.91 -38.46 2.81
N THR A 69 -20.36 -39.59 2.26
CA THR A 69 -20.96 -39.78 0.94
C THR A 69 -22.19 -38.88 0.71
N VAL A 70 -22.10 -37.98 -0.27
CA VAL A 70 -23.24 -37.23 -0.80
C VAL A 70 -24.03 -38.13 -1.76
N LYS A 71 -25.23 -38.56 -1.36
CA LYS A 71 -26.19 -39.19 -2.27
C LYS A 71 -26.81 -38.12 -3.18
N SER A 72 -26.40 -38.08 -4.44
CA SER A 72 -27.16 -37.41 -5.50
C SER A 72 -28.44 -38.20 -5.78
N VAL A 73 -29.60 -37.55 -5.67
CA VAL A 73 -30.88 -38.10 -6.13
C VAL A 73 -31.33 -37.29 -7.34
N THR A 74 -31.32 -37.94 -8.49
CA THR A 74 -31.89 -37.53 -9.78
C THR A 74 -33.41 -37.38 -9.70
N PRO A 75 -34.05 -36.39 -10.35
CA PRO A 75 -35.46 -36.48 -10.67
C PRO A 75 -35.67 -36.70 -12.17
N GLU A 76 -36.28 -37.84 -12.51
CA GLU A 76 -36.91 -38.10 -13.82
C GLU A 76 -38.45 -38.05 -13.68
N THR A 77 -39.07 -37.35 -14.64
CA THR A 77 -40.28 -37.72 -15.40
C THR A 77 -41.67 -37.78 -14.72
N GLN A 78 -42.46 -36.73 -14.97
CA GLN A 78 -43.78 -36.69 -15.65
C GLN A 78 -44.96 -37.62 -15.22
N ALA A 79 -46.11 -37.00 -14.84
CA ALA A 79 -47.44 -37.09 -15.50
C ALA A 79 -48.68 -37.03 -14.56
N THR A 80 -49.52 -36.02 -14.81
CA THR A 80 -51.01 -35.98 -14.97
C THR A 80 -52.02 -36.57 -13.95
N ALA A 81 -53.01 -35.72 -13.65
CA ALA A 81 -54.44 -35.94 -13.32
C ALA A 81 -54.98 -35.95 -11.86
N THR A 82 -55.84 -34.94 -11.61
CA THR A 82 -57.21 -35.03 -11.03
C THR A 82 -57.40 -35.13 -9.50
N GLU A 83 -57.82 -33.97 -8.97
CA GLU A 83 -58.94 -33.74 -8.02
C GLU A 83 -58.87 -34.23 -6.56
N ALA A 84 -59.17 -33.27 -5.68
CA ALA A 84 -59.58 -33.36 -4.27
C ALA A 84 -58.50 -33.46 -3.17
N ALA A 85 -58.78 -32.67 -2.11
CA ALA A 85 -58.06 -32.46 -0.86
C ALA A 85 -56.80 -31.58 -0.93
N LEU A 86 -56.86 -30.38 -0.31
CA LEU A 86 -55.70 -29.55 -0.03
C LEU A 86 -54.64 -30.35 0.75
N PRO A 87 -53.43 -30.58 0.22
CA PRO A 87 -52.32 -30.98 1.06
C PRO A 87 -51.78 -29.71 1.73
N THR A 88 -51.84 -29.65 3.06
CA THR A 88 -51.03 -28.73 3.85
C THR A 88 -49.57 -28.98 3.49
N ARG A 89 -49.02 -28.17 2.59
CA ARG A 89 -47.62 -28.23 2.19
C ARG A 89 -46.81 -27.87 3.43
N ALA A 90 -46.21 -28.88 4.06
CA ALA A 90 -45.22 -28.67 5.11
C ALA A 90 -44.07 -27.86 4.50
N ILE A 91 -44.07 -26.55 4.76
CA ILE A 91 -42.95 -25.65 4.47
C ILE A 91 -41.82 -26.09 5.40
N THR A 92 -40.90 -26.89 4.88
CA THR A 92 -39.63 -27.15 5.54
C THR A 92 -38.97 -25.78 5.77
N PRO A 93 -38.70 -25.37 7.03
CA PRO A 93 -37.96 -24.14 7.26
C PRO A 93 -36.60 -24.31 6.59
N THR A 94 -36.35 -23.52 5.55
CA THR A 94 -35.01 -23.39 5.00
C THR A 94 -34.18 -22.77 6.10
N HIS A 95 -33.27 -23.54 6.69
CA HIS A 95 -32.29 -23.01 7.62
C HIS A 95 -31.44 -22.00 6.84
N THR A 96 -31.75 -20.71 6.99
CA THR A 96 -30.85 -19.64 6.58
C THR A 96 -29.56 -19.85 7.36
N PRO A 97 -28.42 -20.08 6.71
CA PRO A 97 -27.16 -20.22 7.42
C PRO A 97 -26.93 -18.93 8.20
N THR A 98 -26.91 -19.04 9.53
CA THR A 98 -26.55 -17.95 10.41
C THR A 98 -25.11 -17.57 10.09
N ALA A 99 -24.89 -16.36 9.57
CA ALA A 99 -23.55 -15.85 9.34
C ALA A 99 -22.77 -15.93 10.66
N THR A 100 -21.67 -16.67 10.65
CA THR A 100 -20.74 -16.67 11.79
C THR A 100 -20.07 -15.31 11.82
N PRO A 101 -20.17 -14.55 12.93
CA PRO A 101 -19.50 -13.26 13.03
C PRO A 101 -17.99 -13.50 12.87
N ILE A 102 -17.36 -12.78 11.94
CA ILE A 102 -15.91 -12.84 11.78
C ILE A 102 -15.29 -11.99 12.88
N SER A 103 -14.53 -12.61 13.76
CA SER A 103 -13.84 -11.94 14.85
C SER A 103 -12.79 -10.95 14.33
N LEU A 104 -12.73 -9.76 14.94
CA LEU A 104 -11.67 -8.79 14.66
C LEU A 104 -10.31 -9.35 15.16
N PRO A 105 -9.19 -9.13 14.45
CA PRO A 105 -7.88 -9.55 14.93
C PRO A 105 -7.56 -8.95 16.30
N THR A 106 -7.05 -9.78 17.21
CA THR A 106 -6.59 -9.35 18.54
C THR A 106 -5.09 -9.06 18.48
N LEU A 107 -4.68 -7.83 18.80
CA LEU A 107 -3.27 -7.44 18.88
C LEU A 107 -2.72 -7.73 20.28
N PRO A 108 -1.42 -8.13 20.41
CA PRO A 108 -0.80 -8.21 21.71
C PRO A 108 -0.67 -6.82 22.32
N PRO A 109 -0.74 -6.69 23.66
CA PRO A 109 -0.78 -5.39 24.35
C PRO A 109 0.51 -4.58 24.20
N THR A 110 1.61 -5.22 23.78
CA THR A 110 2.92 -4.59 23.57
C THR A 110 3.15 -4.14 22.12
N ALA A 111 2.24 -4.45 21.19
CA ALA A 111 2.39 -4.02 19.81
C ALA A 111 2.25 -2.50 19.73
N THR A 112 3.26 -1.82 19.16
CA THR A 112 3.27 -0.37 18.99
C THR A 112 3.87 0.01 17.64
N ILE A 113 3.36 1.09 17.05
CA ILE A 113 3.94 1.69 15.85
C ILE A 113 5.05 2.64 16.30
N THR A 114 6.30 2.33 15.95
CA THR A 114 7.44 3.17 16.33
C THR A 114 7.84 4.07 15.16
N LEU A 115 7.62 5.38 15.31
CA LEU A 115 8.03 6.38 14.32
C LEU A 115 9.54 6.64 14.43
N LEU A 116 10.26 6.42 13.33
CA LEU A 116 11.70 6.61 13.23
C LEU A 116 12.09 7.96 12.62
N GLY A 117 11.23 8.51 11.75
CA GLY A 117 11.49 9.79 11.13
C GLY A 117 10.32 10.28 10.27
N PRO A 118 10.30 11.57 9.92
CA PRO A 118 11.18 12.62 10.44
C PRO A 118 10.98 12.86 11.96
N PRO A 119 11.99 13.41 12.68
CA PRO A 119 11.82 13.80 14.08
C PRO A 119 10.64 14.75 14.26
N ASP A 120 10.08 14.78 15.47
CA ASP A 120 9.05 15.74 15.81
C ASP A 120 9.55 17.18 15.66
N GLN A 121 8.65 18.07 15.26
CA GLN A 121 8.92 19.49 15.03
C GLN A 121 9.97 19.75 13.94
N SER A 122 10.17 18.81 13.01
CA SER A 122 11.05 19.01 11.85
C SER A 122 10.55 20.17 10.98
N ARG A 123 11.49 20.92 10.41
CA ARG A 123 11.23 22.04 9.50
C ARG A 123 11.64 21.65 8.09
N LEU A 124 10.74 21.84 7.14
CA LEU A 124 10.91 21.44 5.74
C LEU A 124 10.47 22.60 4.85
N MET A 125 11.11 22.79 3.70
CA MET A 125 10.60 23.69 2.68
C MET A 125 9.43 23.04 1.95
N ALA A 126 8.53 23.85 1.37
CA ALA A 126 7.35 23.32 0.67
C ALA A 126 7.69 22.44 -0.54
N ASP A 127 8.83 22.68 -1.18
CA ASP A 127 9.36 21.93 -2.31
C ASP A 127 10.24 20.73 -1.90
N ASP A 128 10.48 20.54 -0.59
CA ASP A 128 11.22 19.38 -0.11
C ASP A 128 10.39 18.10 -0.25
N SER A 129 11.07 17.00 -0.57
CA SER A 129 10.50 15.67 -0.40
C SER A 129 10.66 15.22 1.06
N ILE A 130 9.58 14.73 1.63
CA ILE A 130 9.54 14.18 2.98
C ILE A 130 9.43 12.66 2.91
N THR A 131 10.20 11.99 3.76
CA THR A 131 10.09 10.54 3.93
C THR A 131 9.78 10.20 5.38
N ILE A 132 8.65 9.53 5.57
CA ILE A 132 8.19 9.03 6.87
C ILE A 132 8.60 7.57 7.00
N TYR A 133 9.23 7.22 8.12
CA TYR A 133 9.74 5.88 8.42
C TYR A 133 9.17 5.38 9.74
N TRP A 134 8.76 4.11 9.77
CA TRP A 134 8.29 3.47 10.99
C TRP A 134 8.56 1.97 11.00
N THR A 135 8.47 1.38 12.18
CA THR A 135 8.52 -0.07 12.37
C THR A 135 7.27 -0.58 13.07
N TRP A 136 6.99 -1.86 12.82
CA TRP A 136 5.90 -2.61 13.41
C TRP A 136 6.41 -4.00 13.80
N PRO A 137 6.18 -4.48 15.05
CA PRO A 137 6.82 -5.69 15.55
C PRO A 137 6.22 -7.00 15.02
N LEU A 138 5.12 -6.95 14.28
CA LEU A 138 4.40 -8.13 13.81
C LEU A 138 4.29 -8.11 12.28
N PRO A 139 4.19 -9.27 11.61
CA PRO A 139 3.78 -9.30 10.22
C PRO A 139 2.33 -8.79 10.09
N LEU A 140 2.04 -8.06 9.00
CA LEU A 140 0.67 -7.66 8.69
C LEU A 140 -0.17 -8.87 8.29
N ALA A 141 -1.41 -8.93 8.79
CA ALA A 141 -2.40 -9.86 8.27
C ALA A 141 -2.83 -9.46 6.85
N ALA A 142 -3.36 -10.40 6.07
CA ALA A 142 -3.73 -10.17 4.67
C ALA A 142 -4.80 -9.07 4.46
N ASP A 143 -5.57 -8.74 5.50
CA ASP A 143 -6.59 -7.69 5.47
C ASP A 143 -6.14 -6.40 6.18
N GLN A 144 -4.90 -6.34 6.66
CA GLN A 144 -4.34 -5.19 7.36
C GLN A 144 -3.49 -4.30 6.46
N PHE A 145 -3.46 -3.02 6.78
CA PHE A 145 -2.60 -2.04 6.11
C PHE A 145 -2.31 -0.86 7.03
N PHE A 146 -1.22 -0.14 6.74
CA PHE A 146 -0.94 1.14 7.37
C PHE A 146 -1.57 2.27 6.56
N GLY A 147 -2.40 3.08 7.21
CA GLY A 147 -2.86 4.37 6.72
C GLY A 147 -1.96 5.48 7.24
N ILE A 148 -1.58 6.40 6.35
CA ILE A 148 -0.87 7.64 6.71
C ILE A 148 -1.91 8.74 6.74
N TYR A 149 -2.01 9.45 7.86
CA TYR A 149 -3.01 10.48 8.09
C TYR A 149 -2.36 11.83 8.35
N GLN A 150 -2.92 12.86 7.73
CA GLN A 150 -2.79 14.24 8.16
C GLN A 150 -3.88 14.51 9.20
N GLN A 151 -3.53 15.19 10.28
CA GLN A 151 -4.45 15.64 11.32
C GLN A 151 -4.53 17.18 11.30
N GLU A 152 -5.74 17.67 11.14
CA GLU A 152 -6.14 19.07 11.31
C GLU A 152 -6.98 19.18 12.61
N GLU A 153 -7.32 20.41 13.04
CA GLU A 153 -7.90 20.69 14.38
C GLU A 153 -8.95 19.65 14.83
N ASP A 154 -9.95 19.39 13.98
CA ASP A 154 -11.05 18.47 14.27
C ASP A 154 -11.21 17.37 13.23
N SER A 155 -10.21 17.12 12.39
CA SER A 155 -10.34 16.22 11.25
C SER A 155 -9.07 15.46 10.92
N GLU A 156 -9.23 14.23 10.44
CA GLU A 156 -8.12 13.41 9.97
C GLU A 156 -8.37 12.99 8.52
N PHE A 157 -7.36 13.17 7.68
CA PHE A 157 -7.43 12.86 6.26
C PHE A 157 -6.37 11.83 5.91
N ARG A 158 -6.80 10.72 5.31
CA ARG A 158 -5.86 9.71 4.83
C ARG A 158 -5.17 10.20 3.56
N ILE A 159 -3.86 10.36 3.64
CA ILE A 159 -3.00 10.84 2.55
C ILE A 159 -2.18 9.72 1.92
N GLY A 160 -2.11 8.55 2.55
CA GLY A 160 -1.38 7.39 2.03
C GLY A 160 -1.85 6.07 2.60
N ARG A 161 -1.45 4.98 1.93
CA ARG A 161 -1.73 3.59 2.32
C ARG A 161 -0.55 2.70 1.96
N LEU A 162 -0.21 1.75 2.84
CA LEU A 162 0.86 0.79 2.62
C LEU A 162 0.48 -0.58 3.19
N GLU A 163 0.51 -1.61 2.36
CA GLU A 163 0.04 -2.97 2.70
C GLU A 163 1.20 -3.95 2.98
N GLN A 164 2.43 -3.54 2.67
CA GLN A 164 3.61 -4.39 2.81
C GLN A 164 4.82 -3.57 3.26
N ALA A 165 5.70 -4.20 4.04
CA ALA A 165 7.00 -3.65 4.37
C ALA A 165 7.81 -3.42 3.08
N ASN A 166 8.40 -2.23 2.96
CA ASN A 166 9.16 -1.80 1.79
C ASN A 166 10.54 -1.23 2.16
N PHE A 167 10.96 -1.40 3.42
CA PHE A 167 12.23 -0.91 3.94
C PHE A 167 12.82 -1.92 4.94
N GLY A 168 13.27 -3.07 4.43
CA GLY A 168 13.71 -4.19 5.26
C GLY A 168 12.55 -4.75 6.09
N THR A 169 12.68 -4.70 7.42
CA THR A 169 11.61 -5.05 8.37
C THR A 169 10.71 -3.85 8.72
N GLY A 170 11.03 -2.66 8.19
CA GLY A 170 10.29 -1.43 8.41
C GLY A 170 9.48 -0.99 7.18
N TYR A 171 8.91 0.19 7.34
CA TYR A 171 8.02 0.82 6.37
C TYR A 171 8.51 2.22 6.09
N ARG A 172 8.32 2.63 4.83
CA ARG A 172 8.72 3.92 4.31
C ARG A 172 7.62 4.46 3.41
N TRP A 173 7.21 5.69 3.63
CA TRP A 173 6.33 6.42 2.72
C TRP A 173 6.95 7.77 2.39
N GLN A 174 7.03 8.09 1.09
CA GLN A 174 7.65 9.32 0.60
C GLN A 174 6.62 10.13 -0.18
N THR A 175 6.61 11.43 0.05
CA THR A 175 5.76 12.38 -0.67
C THR A 175 6.48 13.74 -0.74
N ASP A 176 5.86 14.72 -1.39
CA ASP A 176 6.29 16.11 -1.33
C ASP A 176 5.66 16.79 -0.11
N ALA A 177 6.40 17.69 0.55
CA ALA A 177 5.91 18.39 1.74
C ALA A 177 4.60 19.15 1.48
N GLN A 178 4.46 19.75 0.30
CA GLN A 178 3.22 20.38 -0.18
C GLN A 178 2.01 19.44 -0.32
N HIS A 179 2.18 18.12 -0.32
CA HIS A 179 1.05 17.18 -0.31
C HIS A 179 0.58 16.86 1.10
N LEU A 180 1.32 17.26 2.14
CA LEU A 180 0.91 17.10 3.52
C LEU A 180 0.00 18.23 4.02
N THR A 181 -0.12 19.32 3.26
CA THR A 181 -0.92 20.49 3.64
C THR A 181 -1.20 21.36 2.42
N THR A 182 -2.31 22.08 2.42
CA THR A 182 -2.66 23.02 1.35
C THR A 182 -1.87 24.34 1.39
N GLY A 183 -0.95 24.52 2.36
CA GLY A 183 -0.21 25.77 2.52
C GLY A 183 1.09 25.61 3.32
N HIS A 184 1.52 26.71 3.92
CA HIS A 184 2.67 26.74 4.83
C HIS A 184 2.18 26.74 6.28
N GLY A 185 2.98 26.20 7.19
CA GLY A 185 2.69 26.21 8.62
C GLY A 185 2.83 24.85 9.28
N GLU A 186 2.12 24.69 10.38
CA GLU A 186 2.12 23.46 11.17
C GLU A 186 1.29 22.37 10.51
N VAL A 187 1.83 21.15 10.46
CA VAL A 187 1.13 19.96 10.00
C VAL A 187 1.33 18.87 11.03
N ARG A 188 0.23 18.23 11.44
CA ARG A 188 0.30 17.04 12.29
C ARG A 188 0.05 15.81 11.44
N TYR A 189 0.82 14.75 11.67
CA TYR A 189 0.63 13.46 11.03
C TYR A 189 0.72 12.32 12.02
N LEU A 190 0.12 11.19 11.65
CA LEU A 190 0.14 9.95 12.42
C LEU A 190 -0.05 8.75 11.49
N ILE A 191 0.33 7.58 11.99
CA ILE A 191 0.21 6.31 11.27
C ILE A 191 -0.80 5.44 12.01
N LYS A 192 -1.75 4.88 11.27
CA LYS A 192 -2.77 3.96 11.80
C LYS A 192 -2.61 2.59 11.19
N LEU A 193 -2.67 1.54 11.99
CA LEU A 193 -2.90 0.19 11.49
C LEU A 193 -4.40 -0.04 11.38
N GLU A 194 -4.86 -0.39 10.19
CA GLU A 194 -6.27 -0.55 9.87
C GLU A 194 -6.54 -1.95 9.31
N THR A 195 -7.81 -2.29 9.21
CA THR A 195 -8.28 -3.46 8.46
C THR A 195 -9.23 -3.00 7.36
N ASN A 196 -9.36 -3.78 6.29
CA ASN A 196 -10.36 -3.52 5.25
C ASN A 196 -11.82 -3.68 5.72
N ARG A 197 -12.04 -4.13 6.96
CA ARG A 197 -13.36 -4.50 7.49
C ARG A 197 -13.82 -3.65 8.67
N GLY A 198 -12.91 -2.88 9.27
CA GLY A 198 -13.17 -2.11 10.48
C GLY A 198 -13.34 -0.63 10.15
N ASP A 199 -14.29 0.00 10.84
CA ASP A 199 -14.49 1.45 10.78
C ASP A 199 -13.49 2.20 11.70
N SER A 200 -12.82 1.48 12.59
CA SER A 200 -11.85 2.01 13.54
C SER A 200 -10.45 1.41 13.34
N PRO A 201 -9.39 2.19 13.56
CA PRO A 201 -8.03 1.68 13.53
C PRO A 201 -7.81 0.68 14.67
N LEU A 202 -7.00 -0.35 14.41
CA LEU A 202 -6.57 -1.32 15.42
C LEU A 202 -5.57 -0.70 16.39
N ILE A 203 -4.67 0.14 15.87
CA ILE A 203 -3.71 0.90 16.65
C ILE A 203 -3.35 2.19 15.92
N THR A 204 -3.01 3.22 16.70
CA THR A 204 -2.59 4.53 16.22
C THR A 204 -1.21 4.85 16.82
N SER A 205 -0.30 5.40 16.03
CA SER A 205 0.98 5.89 16.51
C SER A 205 0.82 7.15 17.37
N GLU A 206 1.87 7.53 18.07
CA GLU A 206 2.00 8.90 18.56
C GLU A 206 1.91 9.89 17.39
N PRO A 207 1.24 11.05 17.55
CA PRO A 207 1.24 12.10 16.54
C PRO A 207 2.60 12.80 16.47
N ARG A 208 2.95 13.30 15.29
CA ARG A 208 4.14 14.12 15.04
C ARG A 208 3.75 15.42 14.36
N THR A 209 4.42 16.49 14.72
CA THR A 209 4.28 17.81 14.14
C THR A 209 5.44 18.10 13.19
N LEU A 210 5.13 18.74 12.07
CA LEU A 210 6.05 19.28 11.09
C LEU A 210 5.75 20.74 10.86
N PHE A 211 6.76 21.50 10.46
CA PHE A 211 6.60 22.89 10.04
C PHE A 211 7.05 23.04 8.59
N ILE A 212 6.09 23.31 7.71
CA ILE A 212 6.32 23.54 6.29
C ILE A 212 6.53 25.04 6.06
N LEU A 213 7.69 25.40 5.56
CA LEU A 213 8.09 26.78 5.29
C LEU A 213 7.79 27.14 3.83
N ALA A 214 7.64 28.44 3.57
CA ALA A 214 7.52 28.94 2.20
C ALA A 214 8.80 28.66 1.40
N ALA A 215 8.65 28.37 0.11
CA ALA A 215 9.79 28.29 -0.79
C ALA A 215 10.47 29.67 -0.86
N HIS A 216 11.80 29.69 -0.94
CA HIS A 216 12.54 30.92 -1.19
C HIS A 216 12.25 31.39 -2.62
N GLU A 217 11.55 32.52 -2.75
CA GLU A 217 11.38 33.25 -4.03
C GLU A 217 12.71 33.81 -4.55
#